data_AF-A0A4U5MY25-F1
#
_entry.id   AF-A0A4U5MY25-F1
#
_cell.length_a   1.000
_cell.length_b   1.000
_cell.length_c   1.000
_cell.angle_alpha   90.00
_cell.angle_beta   90.00
_cell.angle_gamma   90.00
#
_symmetry.space_group_name_H-M   'P 1'
#
loop_
_entity.id
_entity.type
_entity.pdbx_description
1 polymer ?
#
loop_
_entity_poly.entity_id
_entity_poly.type
_entity_poly.pdbx_seq_one_letter_code
_entity_poly.pdbx_strand_id
1 'polypeptide(L)'
;MSNATEFDEWICHLHKQPCHVVYTDFRPTPLQHYVFPVGGAGLYLVVDESEQFREDNFMKLQDTFSKQKIGEGNKSANGKASGRIAKGGNTSGGSDIYKIVKLKSKMRDSQLQKFREELKNRSRVLKRLGHIDADGVVQLKGRAACLIDTGDELLVTELMFNGTFNDLDHHQVAALASCFIPIQFECKLDINVDEYVESTVRPFLMDVIYCWSKGGSISEVMQMTDIFEGSVIKSSRRLDDFLNQLREVSMESKFAAASESLR
;
A
#
# COMPACT_ATOMS: atom_id res chain seq x y z
N MET A 1 21.32 1.06 14.22
CA MET A 1 20.98 0.51 15.55
C MET A 1 20.03 -0.67 15.34
N SER A 2 19.68 -1.45 16.36
CA SER A 2 18.58 -2.41 16.21
C SER A 2 17.25 -1.67 16.24
N ASN A 3 16.21 -2.18 15.54
CA ASN A 3 14.87 -1.58 15.59
C ASN A 3 14.36 -1.43 17.04
N ALA A 4 14.73 -2.35 17.93
CA ALA A 4 14.36 -2.31 19.34
C ALA A 4 15.05 -1.16 20.10
N THR A 5 16.31 -0.86 19.77
CA THR A 5 17.05 0.26 20.35
C THR A 5 16.54 1.61 19.84
N GLU A 6 16.25 1.73 18.54
CA GLU A 6 15.61 2.95 17.99
C GLU A 6 14.19 3.15 18.53
N PHE A 7 13.51 2.07 18.89
CA PHE A 7 12.21 2.11 19.55
C PHE A 7 12.35 2.61 21.00
N ASP A 8 13.28 2.06 21.77
CA ASP A 8 13.57 2.44 23.14
C ASP A 8 14.00 3.90 23.26
N GLU A 9 14.93 4.33 22.41
CA GLU A 9 15.37 5.72 22.35
C GLU A 9 14.21 6.67 22.03
N TRP A 10 13.31 6.26 21.12
CA TRP A 10 12.13 7.04 20.78
C TRP A 10 11.12 7.11 21.93
N ILE A 11 10.83 6.00 22.63
CA ILE A 11 9.95 5.98 23.81
C ILE A 11 10.54 6.81 24.96
N CYS A 12 11.85 6.68 25.19
CA CYS A 12 12.57 7.48 26.19
C CYS A 12 12.53 8.97 25.86
N HIS A 13 12.72 9.30 24.58
CA HIS A 13 12.59 10.66 24.09
C HIS A 13 11.17 11.19 24.29
N LEU A 14 10.17 10.34 24.06
CA LEU A 14 8.75 10.67 24.17
C LEU A 14 8.36 11.01 25.60
N HIS A 15 8.37 9.97 26.44
CA HIS A 15 7.73 10.01 27.75
C HIS A 15 8.64 10.58 28.83
N LYS A 16 9.87 10.99 28.47
CA LYS A 16 10.92 11.42 29.41
C LYS A 16 11.11 10.43 30.56
N GLN A 17 10.94 9.13 30.29
CA GLN A 17 11.07 8.03 31.23
C GLN A 17 12.06 7.00 30.71
N PRO A 18 12.89 6.38 31.58
CA PRO A 18 13.78 5.32 31.16
C PRO A 18 12.98 4.10 30.71
N CYS A 19 13.20 3.68 29.47
CA CYS A 19 12.70 2.43 28.93
C CYS A 19 13.89 1.43 28.84
N HIS A 20 13.59 0.14 28.98
CA HIS A 20 14.58 -0.92 29.00
C HIS A 20 14.20 -2.00 27.99
N VAL A 21 15.01 -2.16 26.95
CA VAL A 21 14.83 -3.27 26.00
C VAL A 21 15.30 -4.58 26.64
N VAL A 22 14.39 -5.53 26.77
CA VAL A 22 14.73 -6.92 27.10
C VAL A 22 14.67 -7.74 25.81
N TYR A 23 15.79 -8.33 25.41
CA TYR A 23 15.89 -9.17 24.22
C TYR A 23 15.78 -10.65 24.58
N THR A 24 15.15 -11.42 23.69
CA THR A 24 15.13 -12.89 23.73
C THR A 24 15.33 -13.41 22.31
N ASP A 25 16.08 -14.50 22.18
CA ASP A 25 16.20 -15.25 20.92
C ASP A 25 14.93 -16.06 20.61
N PHE A 26 14.05 -16.23 21.61
CA PHE A 26 12.78 -16.93 21.44
C PHE A 26 11.76 -16.08 20.68
N ARG A 27 11.29 -16.58 19.54
CA ARG A 27 10.21 -15.96 18.76
C ARG A 27 8.85 -16.47 19.26
N PRO A 28 8.00 -15.62 19.86
CA PRO A 28 6.69 -16.05 20.36
C PRO A 28 5.70 -16.43 19.25
N THR A 29 5.92 -15.97 18.01
CA THR A 29 5.17 -16.41 16.83
C THR A 29 6.03 -17.37 16.00
N PRO A 30 5.67 -18.66 15.93
CA PRO A 30 6.41 -19.64 15.16
C PRO A 30 6.40 -19.29 13.66
N LEU A 31 7.57 -19.23 13.03
CA LEU A 31 7.69 -18.86 11.61
C LEU A 31 7.82 -20.10 10.74
N GLN A 32 6.88 -20.26 9.81
CA GLN A 32 6.99 -21.24 8.73
C GLN A 32 7.72 -20.60 7.53
N HIS A 33 8.71 -21.29 6.97
CA HIS A 33 9.40 -20.82 5.77
C HIS A 33 8.96 -21.61 4.55
N TYR A 34 8.31 -20.92 3.60
CA TYR A 34 7.96 -21.48 2.30
C TYR A 34 8.88 -20.97 1.21
N VAL A 35 9.24 -21.83 0.26
CA VAL A 35 10.06 -21.47 -0.91
C VAL A 35 9.30 -21.83 -2.18
N PHE A 36 9.25 -20.89 -3.13
CA PHE A 36 8.63 -21.06 -4.44
C PHE A 36 9.69 -20.89 -5.55
N PRO A 37 10.17 -21.99 -6.15
CA PRO A 37 11.18 -21.92 -7.20
C PRO A 37 10.54 -21.45 -8.53
N VAL A 38 11.29 -20.64 -9.30
CA VAL A 38 10.84 -20.14 -10.61
C VAL A 38 10.62 -21.31 -11.58
N GLY A 39 9.38 -21.55 -11.97
CA GLY A 39 8.99 -22.68 -12.82
C GLY A 39 8.64 -23.97 -12.08
N GLY A 40 8.54 -23.93 -10.74
CA GLY A 40 8.01 -25.02 -9.94
C GLY A 40 6.49 -25.11 -9.93
N ALA A 41 5.97 -26.26 -9.48
CA ALA A 41 4.54 -26.57 -9.47
C ALA A 41 3.82 -26.11 -8.19
N GLY A 42 4.51 -25.53 -7.21
CA GLY A 42 3.89 -25.10 -5.95
C GLY A 42 4.87 -24.56 -4.90
N LEU A 43 4.32 -24.15 -3.76
CA LEU A 43 5.05 -23.71 -2.56
C LEU A 43 5.56 -24.93 -1.77
N TYR A 44 6.83 -24.90 -1.38
CA TYR A 44 7.45 -25.95 -0.57
C TYR A 44 7.70 -25.43 0.84
N LEU A 45 7.09 -26.04 1.86
CA LEU A 45 7.40 -25.75 3.26
C LEU A 45 8.78 -26.32 3.59
N VAL A 46 9.74 -25.47 3.90
CA VAL A 46 11.14 -25.83 4.17
C VAL A 46 11.46 -25.78 5.66
N VAL A 47 10.80 -24.93 6.44
CA VAL A 47 10.89 -24.91 7.91
C VAL A 47 9.49 -24.80 8.48
N ASP A 48 9.13 -25.67 9.43
CA ASP A 48 7.81 -25.64 10.08
C ASP A 48 7.78 -24.78 11.36
N GLU A 49 6.61 -24.69 11.99
CA GLU A 49 6.38 -23.95 13.24
C GLU A 49 7.23 -24.47 14.42
N SER A 50 7.83 -25.65 14.32
CA SER A 50 8.72 -26.19 15.35
C SER A 50 10.20 -25.97 15.03
N GLU A 51 10.51 -25.07 14.11
CA GLU A 51 11.87 -24.80 13.58
C GLU A 51 12.53 -26.03 12.93
N GLN A 52 11.76 -27.07 12.57
CA GLN A 52 12.31 -28.26 11.93
C GLN A 52 12.44 -28.05 10.43
N PHE A 53 13.66 -28.28 9.92
CA PHE A 53 13.94 -28.24 8.50
C PHE A 53 13.38 -29.49 7.79
N ARG A 54 12.55 -29.27 6.77
CA ARG A 54 11.91 -30.31 5.96
C ARG A 54 12.79 -30.62 4.75
N GLU A 55 13.82 -31.44 4.96
CA GLU A 55 14.80 -31.81 3.93
C GLU A 55 14.17 -32.43 2.67
N ASP A 56 13.14 -33.27 2.83
CA ASP A 56 12.40 -33.87 1.71
C ASP A 56 11.79 -32.81 0.77
N ASN A 57 11.26 -31.73 1.33
CA ASN A 57 10.66 -30.65 0.56
C ASN A 57 11.73 -29.79 -0.11
N PHE A 58 12.88 -29.61 0.55
CA PHE A 58 14.03 -28.94 -0.02
C PHE A 58 14.65 -29.72 -1.20
N MET A 59 14.75 -31.04 -1.11
CA MET A 59 15.22 -31.89 -2.21
C MET A 59 14.27 -31.86 -3.42
N LYS A 60 12.95 -31.96 -3.19
CA LYS A 60 11.94 -31.81 -4.26
C LYS A 60 12.03 -30.45 -4.97
N LEU A 61 12.34 -29.41 -4.20
CA LEU A 61 12.59 -28.08 -4.73
C LEU A 61 13.88 -28.05 -5.57
N GLN A 62 14.96 -28.67 -5.11
CA GLN A 62 16.22 -28.75 -5.83
C GLN A 62 16.08 -29.47 -7.19
N ASP A 63 15.29 -30.55 -7.24
CA ASP A 63 14.99 -31.28 -8.47
C ASP A 63 14.27 -30.45 -9.54
N THR A 64 13.50 -29.44 -9.11
CA THR A 64 12.79 -28.54 -10.01
C THR A 64 13.78 -27.71 -10.84
N PHE A 65 14.89 -27.25 -10.24
CA PHE A 65 15.95 -26.53 -10.95
C PHE A 65 16.70 -27.42 -11.94
N SER A 66 16.90 -28.70 -11.62
CA SER A 66 17.58 -29.66 -12.47
C SER A 66 16.78 -30.00 -13.73
N LYS A 67 15.44 -30.11 -13.63
CA LYS A 67 14.55 -30.39 -14.77
C LYS A 67 14.48 -29.22 -15.77
N GLN A 68 14.69 -27.99 -15.34
CA GLN A 68 14.72 -26.82 -16.22
C GLN A 68 15.95 -26.76 -17.14
N LYS A 69 17.06 -27.44 -16.80
CA LYS A 69 18.30 -27.39 -17.60
C LYS A 69 18.35 -28.35 -18.80
N ILE A 70 17.37 -29.24 -19.00
CA ILE A 70 17.41 -30.29 -20.05
C ILE A 70 16.27 -30.12 -21.08
N GLY A 71 15.97 -28.87 -21.46
CA GLY A 71 14.79 -28.52 -22.29
C GLY A 71 15.05 -27.91 -23.67
N GLU A 72 16.30 -27.76 -24.12
CA GLU A 72 16.61 -27.25 -25.47
C GLU A 72 17.53 -28.24 -26.21
N GLY A 73 16.93 -29.19 -26.94
CA GLY A 73 17.65 -30.22 -27.67
C GLY A 73 16.90 -30.70 -28.92
N ASN A 74 17.26 -30.08 -30.05
CA ASN A 74 16.87 -30.38 -31.44
C ASN A 74 16.55 -31.84 -31.78
N LYS A 75 15.43 -32.09 -32.48
CA LYS A 75 15.25 -33.27 -33.34
C LYS A 75 14.70 -32.85 -34.71
N SER A 76 15.60 -32.75 -35.69
CA SER A 76 15.30 -32.80 -37.12
C SER A 76 14.94 -34.23 -37.52
N ALA A 77 13.80 -34.41 -38.18
CA ALA A 77 13.48 -35.63 -38.91
C ALA A 77 13.14 -35.25 -40.36
N ASN A 78 13.97 -35.74 -41.29
CA ASN A 78 13.87 -35.52 -42.72
C ASN A 78 12.95 -36.61 -43.32
N GLY A 79 11.91 -36.21 -44.07
CA GLY A 79 11.02 -37.11 -44.79
C GLY A 79 10.51 -36.45 -46.06
N LYS A 80 11.05 -36.88 -47.22
CA LYS A 80 10.56 -36.50 -48.55
C LYS A 80 9.24 -37.20 -48.86
N ALA A 81 8.27 -36.47 -49.41
CA ALA A 81 7.29 -37.03 -50.35
C ALA A 81 6.73 -35.93 -51.28
N SER A 82 6.55 -36.35 -52.53
CA SER A 82 6.24 -35.57 -53.72
C SER A 82 4.74 -35.27 -53.88
N GLY A 83 4.45 -34.10 -54.48
CA GLY A 83 3.38 -33.95 -55.47
C GLY A 83 1.94 -33.75 -54.99
N ARG A 84 1.39 -32.55 -55.19
CA ARG A 84 0.26 -32.30 -56.13
C ARG A 84 -0.12 -30.82 -56.17
N ILE A 85 -0.25 -30.34 -57.40
CA ILE A 85 -0.80 -29.05 -57.77
C ILE A 85 -2.31 -29.07 -57.46
N ALA A 86 -2.77 -28.15 -56.63
CA ALA A 86 -4.19 -27.87 -56.42
C ALA A 86 -4.42 -26.35 -56.33
N LYS A 87 -4.88 -25.82 -57.47
CA LYS A 87 -6.01 -24.90 -57.66
C LYS A 87 -6.25 -23.80 -56.60
N GLY A 88 -6.23 -22.57 -57.10
CA GLY A 88 -6.36 -21.31 -56.38
C GLY A 88 -7.43 -21.25 -55.30
N GLY A 89 -7.00 -20.75 -54.13
CA GLY A 89 -7.83 -20.22 -53.07
C GLY A 89 -7.40 -18.78 -52.79
N ASN A 90 -8.35 -17.86 -52.87
CA ASN A 90 -8.20 -16.43 -52.66
C ASN A 90 -7.75 -16.13 -51.22
N THR A 91 -6.47 -15.83 -50.98
CA THR A 91 -5.93 -15.44 -49.67
C THR A 91 -6.07 -13.93 -49.44
N SER A 92 -7.30 -13.43 -49.33
CA SER A 92 -7.58 -12.06 -48.87
C SER A 92 -7.72 -11.97 -47.34
N GLY A 93 -6.94 -12.74 -46.59
CA GLY A 93 -6.88 -12.70 -45.13
C GLY A 93 -5.46 -12.41 -44.70
N GLY A 94 -5.17 -11.16 -44.31
CA GLY A 94 -3.83 -10.71 -43.97
C GLY A 94 -3.09 -11.67 -43.03
N SER A 95 -1.79 -11.85 -43.28
CA SER A 95 -0.85 -12.69 -42.51
C SER A 95 -1.12 -12.61 -41.00
N ASP A 96 -0.96 -13.72 -40.28
CA ASP A 96 -1.20 -13.76 -38.83
C ASP A 96 -0.39 -12.71 -38.05
N ILE A 97 0.77 -12.29 -38.59
CA ILE A 97 1.55 -11.17 -38.05
C ILE A 97 0.80 -9.84 -38.12
N TYR A 98 0.04 -9.59 -39.20
CA TYR A 98 -0.79 -8.40 -39.37
C TYR A 98 -1.95 -8.41 -38.37
N LYS A 99 -2.57 -9.57 -38.12
CA LYS A 99 -3.63 -9.71 -37.10
C LYS A 99 -3.09 -9.44 -35.69
N ILE A 100 -1.90 -9.96 -35.35
CA ILE A 100 -1.25 -9.73 -34.06
C ILE A 100 -0.91 -8.25 -33.87
N VAL A 101 -0.31 -7.60 -34.87
CA VAL A 101 0.01 -6.16 -34.80
C VAL A 101 -1.26 -5.32 -34.67
N LYS A 102 -2.32 -5.65 -35.41
CA LYS A 102 -3.62 -4.97 -35.32
C LYS A 102 -4.28 -5.15 -33.95
N LEU A 103 -4.22 -6.35 -33.36
CA LEU A 103 -4.70 -6.61 -32.00
C LEU A 103 -3.90 -5.82 -30.95
N LYS A 104 -2.56 -5.78 -31.06
CA LYS A 104 -1.70 -4.98 -30.17
C LYS A 104 -1.99 -3.49 -30.27
N SER A 105 -2.30 -2.97 -31.45
CA SER A 105 -2.71 -1.56 -31.61
C SER A 105 -4.06 -1.31 -30.93
N LYS A 106 -5.08 -2.11 -31.24
CA LYS A 106 -6.41 -1.99 -30.62
C LYS A 106 -6.39 -2.10 -29.10
N MET A 107 -5.55 -2.98 -28.57
CA MET A 107 -5.40 -3.15 -27.12
C MET A 107 -4.79 -1.89 -26.47
N ARG A 108 -3.78 -1.27 -27.09
CA ARG A 108 -3.22 0.01 -26.62
C ARG A 108 -4.25 1.14 -26.69
N ASP A 109 -5.00 1.21 -27.79
CA ASP A 109 -6.03 2.24 -27.96
C ASP A 109 -7.13 2.11 -26.90
N SER A 110 -7.58 0.89 -26.61
CA SER A 110 -8.57 0.63 -25.55
C SER A 110 -8.06 1.01 -24.16
N GLN A 111 -6.80 0.68 -23.83
CA GLN A 111 -6.21 1.06 -22.54
C GLN A 111 -6.08 2.58 -22.41
N LEU A 112 -5.63 3.26 -23.47
CA LEU A 112 -5.52 4.72 -23.50
C LEU A 112 -6.89 5.40 -23.36
N GLN A 113 -7.93 4.82 -23.97
CA GLN A 113 -9.28 5.35 -23.89
C GLN A 113 -9.83 5.24 -22.46
N LYS A 114 -9.62 4.09 -21.79
CA LYS A 114 -9.99 3.92 -20.38
C LYS A 114 -9.29 4.96 -19.49
N PHE A 115 -7.98 5.14 -19.67
CA PHE A 115 -7.20 6.12 -18.91
C PHE A 115 -7.70 7.57 -19.12
N ARG A 116 -8.04 7.95 -20.36
CA ARG A 116 -8.60 9.28 -20.66
C ARG A 116 -9.96 9.51 -20.00
N GLU A 117 -10.80 8.48 -19.97
CA GLU A 117 -12.11 8.56 -19.31
C GLU A 117 -11.96 8.72 -17.80
N GLU A 118 -11.07 7.94 -17.18
CA GLU A 118 -10.71 8.04 -15.77
C GLU A 118 -10.18 9.43 -15.40
N LEU A 119 -9.25 9.98 -16.20
CA LEU A 119 -8.74 11.35 -16.00
C LEU A 119 -9.84 12.40 -16.10
N LYS A 120 -10.75 12.26 -17.07
CA LYS A 120 -11.88 13.18 -17.24
C LYS A 120 -12.81 13.14 -16.03
N ASN A 121 -13.08 11.94 -15.50
CA ASN A 121 -13.91 11.75 -14.32
C ASN A 121 -13.25 12.34 -13.06
N ARG A 122 -11.96 12.10 -12.83
CA ARG A 122 -11.21 12.72 -11.73
C ARG A 122 -11.17 14.25 -11.83
N SER A 123 -10.89 14.78 -13.03
CA SER A 123 -10.90 16.23 -13.27
C SER A 123 -12.26 16.86 -12.95
N ARG A 124 -13.36 16.17 -13.25
CA ARG A 124 -14.71 16.64 -12.90
C ARG A 124 -14.92 16.75 -11.39
N VAL A 125 -14.40 15.80 -10.61
CA VAL A 125 -14.46 15.84 -9.13
C VAL A 125 -13.65 17.02 -8.60
N LEU A 126 -12.40 17.18 -9.07
CA LEU A 126 -11.53 18.28 -8.64
C LEU A 126 -12.12 19.66 -8.97
N LYS A 127 -12.79 19.79 -10.13
CA LYS A 127 -13.55 21.01 -10.50
C LYS A 127 -14.71 21.27 -9.54
N ARG A 128 -15.46 20.22 -9.21
CA ARG A 128 -16.64 20.32 -8.33
C ARG A 128 -16.26 20.71 -6.90
N LEU A 129 -15.15 20.19 -6.39
CA LEU A 129 -14.65 20.51 -5.04
C LEU A 129 -13.89 21.85 -4.99
N GLY A 130 -13.57 22.43 -6.15
CA GLY A 130 -12.86 23.71 -6.24
C GLY A 130 -11.34 23.60 -6.05
N HIS A 131 -10.75 22.41 -6.25
CA HIS A 131 -9.30 22.23 -6.30
C HIS A 131 -8.70 22.77 -7.62
N ILE A 132 -9.47 22.70 -8.71
CA ILE A 132 -9.14 23.31 -9.99
C ILE A 132 -10.37 24.08 -10.51
N ASP A 133 -10.18 25.11 -11.32
CA ASP A 133 -11.28 25.86 -11.93
C ASP A 133 -11.77 25.24 -13.26
N ALA A 134 -12.69 25.94 -13.94
CA ALA A 134 -13.25 25.52 -15.21
C ALA A 134 -12.19 25.34 -16.31
N ASP A 135 -11.15 26.18 -16.29
CA ASP A 135 -10.04 26.17 -17.25
C ASP A 135 -8.93 25.17 -16.88
N GLY A 136 -9.04 24.56 -15.69
CA GLY A 136 -8.10 23.56 -15.18
C GLY A 136 -6.92 24.16 -14.41
N VAL A 137 -7.01 25.42 -14.00
CA VAL A 137 -5.99 26.08 -13.17
C VAL A 137 -6.16 25.68 -11.71
N VAL A 138 -5.06 25.33 -11.06
CA VAL A 138 -5.02 24.88 -9.66
C VAL A 138 -5.31 26.02 -8.69
N GLN A 139 -6.32 25.82 -7.85
CA GLN A 139 -6.79 26.75 -6.82
C GLN A 139 -6.07 26.54 -5.49
N LEU A 140 -6.40 27.33 -4.47
CA LEU A 140 -5.76 27.24 -3.15
C LEU A 140 -5.96 25.86 -2.50
N LYS A 141 -7.18 25.29 -2.55
CA LYS A 141 -7.46 23.91 -2.10
C LYS A 141 -6.61 22.89 -2.85
N GLY A 142 -6.43 23.07 -4.16
CA GLY A 142 -5.58 22.20 -4.97
C GLY A 142 -4.12 22.23 -4.53
N ARG A 143 -3.56 23.42 -4.25
CA ARG A 143 -2.19 23.57 -3.75
C ARG A 143 -2.01 23.00 -2.36
N ALA A 144 -3.00 23.19 -1.48
CA ALA A 144 -3.03 22.60 -0.15
C ALA A 144 -2.97 21.07 -0.21
N ALA A 145 -3.82 20.45 -1.03
CA ALA A 145 -3.82 19.00 -1.22
C ALA A 145 -2.47 18.47 -1.75
N CYS A 146 -1.76 19.24 -2.58
CA CYS A 146 -0.44 18.85 -3.08
C CYS A 146 0.69 18.81 -2.02
N LEU A 147 0.43 19.27 -0.79
CA LEU A 147 1.39 19.19 0.33
C LEU A 147 1.17 17.93 1.19
N ILE A 148 0.17 17.12 0.86
CA ILE A 148 -0.30 15.99 1.67
C ILE A 148 0.00 14.70 0.92
N ASP A 149 0.94 13.91 1.45
CA ASP A 149 1.36 12.65 0.83
C ASP A 149 1.04 11.43 1.69
N THR A 150 0.87 11.62 3.01
CA THR A 150 0.79 10.50 3.96
C THR A 150 -0.63 10.01 4.26
N GLY A 151 -1.67 10.74 3.83
CA GLY A 151 -3.09 10.45 4.06
C GLY A 151 -4.00 10.86 2.89
N ASP A 152 -5.33 10.79 3.07
CA ASP A 152 -6.31 11.19 2.03
C ASP A 152 -6.31 12.72 1.84
N GLU A 153 -5.67 13.16 0.76
CA GLU A 153 -5.41 14.56 0.47
C GLU A 153 -6.67 15.37 0.17
N LEU A 154 -7.70 14.76 -0.42
CA LEU A 154 -8.93 15.47 -0.79
C LEU A 154 -9.84 15.65 0.43
N LEU A 155 -10.08 14.58 1.18
CA LEU A 155 -10.97 14.62 2.33
C LEU A 155 -10.44 15.55 3.42
N VAL A 156 -9.15 15.43 3.77
CA VAL A 156 -8.57 16.28 4.82
C VAL A 156 -8.56 17.75 4.40
N THR A 157 -8.28 18.05 3.12
CA THR A 157 -8.33 19.43 2.61
C THR A 157 -9.74 20.00 2.72
N GLU A 158 -10.77 19.23 2.35
CA GLU A 158 -12.16 19.70 2.50
C GLU A 158 -12.51 19.97 3.98
N LEU A 159 -12.12 19.09 4.90
CA LEU A 159 -12.37 19.29 6.34
C LEU A 159 -11.63 20.51 6.89
N MET A 160 -10.40 20.77 6.43
CA MET A 160 -9.64 21.97 6.80
C MET A 160 -10.34 23.25 6.34
N PHE A 161 -10.76 23.30 5.07
CA PHE A 161 -11.39 24.49 4.49
C PHE A 161 -12.83 24.70 4.97
N ASN A 162 -13.51 23.65 5.42
CA ASN A 162 -14.82 23.75 6.08
C ASN A 162 -14.71 24.14 7.57
N GLY A 163 -13.49 24.26 8.10
CA GLY A 163 -13.25 24.69 9.48
C GLY A 163 -13.49 23.61 10.52
N THR A 164 -13.58 22.32 10.14
CA THR A 164 -13.85 21.21 11.06
C THR A 164 -12.86 21.15 12.23
N PHE A 165 -11.60 21.50 12.00
CA PHE A 165 -10.55 21.47 13.03
C PHE A 165 -10.52 22.71 13.93
N ASN A 166 -11.33 23.74 13.67
CA ASN A 166 -11.25 25.02 14.38
C ASN A 166 -11.65 24.89 15.86
N ASP A 167 -12.67 24.09 16.15
CA ASP A 167 -13.23 23.94 17.50
C ASP A 167 -12.66 22.73 18.26
N LEU A 168 -11.70 22.01 17.65
CA LEU A 168 -11.05 20.85 18.25
C LEU A 168 -9.79 21.25 19.04
N ASP A 169 -9.58 20.61 20.18
CA ASP A 169 -8.29 20.64 20.89
C ASP A 169 -7.23 19.79 20.17
N HIS A 170 -5.96 19.95 20.51
CA HIS A 170 -4.86 19.28 19.79
C HIS A 170 -4.87 17.75 19.93
N HIS A 171 -5.40 17.20 21.04
CA HIS A 171 -5.59 15.76 21.20
C HIS A 171 -6.74 15.25 20.31
N GLN A 172 -7.84 16.00 20.24
CA GLN A 172 -8.96 15.70 19.34
C GLN A 172 -8.53 15.80 17.87
N VAL A 173 -7.67 16.75 17.53
CA VAL A 173 -7.08 16.86 16.19
C VAL A 173 -6.22 15.64 15.88
N ALA A 174 -5.32 15.23 16.78
CA ALA A 174 -4.50 14.04 16.59
C ALA A 174 -5.37 12.78 16.40
N ALA A 175 -6.39 12.61 17.24
CA ALA A 175 -7.32 11.49 17.16
C ALA A 175 -8.07 11.48 15.82
N LEU A 176 -8.67 12.60 15.40
CA LEU A 176 -9.39 12.68 14.13
C LEU A 176 -8.45 12.48 12.93
N ALA A 177 -7.24 13.04 13.00
CA ALA A 177 -6.24 12.91 11.94
C ALA A 177 -5.76 11.46 11.76
N SER A 178 -5.78 10.65 12.81
CA SER A 178 -5.43 9.22 12.74
C SER A 178 -6.34 8.42 11.80
N CYS A 179 -7.58 8.88 11.60
CA CYS A 179 -8.51 8.25 10.66
C CYS A 179 -8.01 8.34 9.22
N PHE A 180 -7.39 9.45 8.82
CA PHE A 180 -7.01 9.69 7.41
C PHE A 180 -5.72 8.99 6.97
N ILE A 181 -5.08 8.23 7.86
CA ILE A 181 -3.83 7.55 7.58
C ILE A 181 -4.14 6.14 7.09
N PRO A 182 -3.80 5.81 5.84
CA PRO A 182 -4.04 4.46 5.34
C PRO A 182 -3.05 3.50 6.01
N ILE A 183 -3.57 2.69 6.93
CA ILE A 183 -2.90 1.49 7.42
C ILE A 183 -2.95 0.49 6.25
N GLN A 184 -1.87 0.51 5.46
CA GLN A 184 -1.58 -0.28 4.27
C GLN A 184 -2.76 -1.07 3.70
N PHE A 185 -3.51 -0.44 2.79
CA PHE A 185 -4.20 -1.15 1.72
C PHE A 185 -4.06 -0.30 0.44
N GLU A 186 -3.12 -0.70 -0.42
CA GLU A 186 -2.98 -0.17 -1.77
C GLU A 186 -4.06 -0.78 -2.67
N CYS A 187 -5.26 -0.19 -2.68
CA CYS A 187 -6.35 -0.69 -3.50
C CYS A 187 -6.43 0.05 -4.83
N LYS A 188 -6.02 -0.66 -5.88
CA LYS A 188 -6.07 -0.21 -7.29
C LYS A 188 -7.52 -0.19 -7.80
N LEU A 189 -8.19 0.97 -7.63
CA LEU A 189 -9.40 1.43 -8.36
C LEU A 189 -10.78 0.81 -8.02
N ASP A 190 -11.80 1.56 -8.48
CA ASP A 190 -13.27 1.49 -8.34
C ASP A 190 -13.83 1.67 -6.91
N ILE A 191 -14.16 2.93 -6.58
CA ILE A 191 -14.50 3.38 -5.23
C ILE A 191 -15.95 3.02 -4.93
N ASN A 192 -16.16 2.03 -4.06
CA ASN A 192 -17.41 1.84 -3.36
C ASN A 192 -17.46 2.80 -2.15
N VAL A 193 -18.59 3.50 -1.95
CA VAL A 193 -18.72 4.51 -0.88
C VAL A 193 -18.62 3.87 0.50
N ASP A 194 -19.27 2.73 0.71
CA ASP A 194 -19.24 2.01 1.99
C ASP A 194 -17.84 1.47 2.26
N GLU A 195 -17.18 0.91 1.23
CA GLU A 195 -15.79 0.46 1.32
C GLU A 195 -14.82 1.63 1.58
N TYR A 196 -15.04 2.78 0.96
CA TYR A 196 -14.24 3.98 1.20
C TYR A 196 -14.40 4.48 2.63
N VAL A 197 -15.62 4.52 3.16
CA VAL A 197 -15.86 4.92 4.56
C VAL A 197 -15.21 3.93 5.52
N GLU A 198 -15.39 2.62 5.30
CA GLU A 198 -14.80 1.58 6.14
C GLU A 198 -13.26 1.53 6.06
N SER A 199 -12.67 1.81 4.88
CA SER A 199 -11.22 1.78 4.66
C SER A 199 -10.49 3.07 5.04
N THR A 200 -11.16 4.22 4.86
CA THR A 200 -10.62 5.59 5.09
C THR A 200 -10.94 6.12 6.48
N VAL A 201 -11.91 5.53 7.19
CA VAL A 201 -12.23 5.90 8.57
C VAL A 201 -12.19 4.63 9.40
N ARG A 202 -11.00 4.30 9.93
CA ARG A 202 -10.84 3.25 10.94
C ARG A 202 -10.79 3.88 12.34
N PRO A 203 -11.95 4.10 12.99
CA PRO A 203 -12.03 4.78 14.28
C PRO A 203 -11.34 4.00 15.42
N PHE A 204 -10.96 2.74 15.19
CA PHE A 204 -10.30 1.89 16.19
C PHE A 204 -8.98 2.48 16.71
N LEU A 205 -8.27 3.27 15.90
CA LEU A 205 -7.08 3.99 16.37
C LEU A 205 -7.40 5.35 16.98
N MET A 206 -8.61 5.89 16.81
CA MET A 206 -8.96 7.22 17.27
C MET A 206 -8.89 7.31 18.80
N ASP A 207 -9.53 6.38 19.51
CA ASP A 207 -9.51 6.33 20.97
C ASP A 207 -8.11 6.02 21.53
N VAL A 208 -7.37 5.16 20.84
CA VAL A 208 -5.98 4.82 21.14
C VAL A 208 -5.08 6.05 21.05
N ILE A 209 -5.13 6.77 19.92
CA ILE A 209 -4.33 7.97 19.70
C ILE A 209 -4.77 9.11 20.62
N TYR A 210 -6.06 9.24 20.91
CA TYR A 210 -6.54 10.22 21.87
C TYR A 210 -5.97 9.97 23.27
N CYS A 211 -6.05 8.72 23.76
CA CYS A 211 -5.49 8.32 25.04
C CYS A 211 -3.97 8.52 25.08
N TRP A 212 -3.27 8.07 24.03
CA TRP A 212 -1.83 8.24 23.88
C TRP A 212 -1.41 9.71 23.93
N SER A 213 -2.09 10.56 23.16
CA SER A 213 -1.78 11.98 23.06
C SER A 213 -1.93 12.73 24.39
N LYS A 214 -2.75 12.20 25.32
CA LYS A 214 -2.91 12.73 26.68
C LYS A 214 -1.85 12.25 27.67
N GLY A 215 -0.85 11.49 27.21
CA GLY A 215 0.20 10.91 28.03
C GLY A 215 -0.16 9.55 28.62
N GLY A 216 -1.16 8.85 28.08
CA GLY A 216 -1.47 7.47 28.44
C GLY A 216 -0.26 6.55 28.18
N SER A 217 -0.06 5.57 29.06
CA SER A 217 1.02 4.60 28.90
C SER A 217 0.71 3.58 27.79
N ILE A 218 1.75 2.96 27.22
CA ILE A 218 1.57 1.93 26.19
C ILE A 218 0.73 0.75 26.73
N SER A 219 0.85 0.43 28.01
CA SER A 219 0.06 -0.64 28.63
C SER A 219 -1.44 -0.30 28.69
N GLU A 220 -1.79 0.96 28.99
CA GLU A 220 -3.18 1.41 28.97
C GLU A 220 -3.74 1.43 27.55
N VAL A 221 -2.98 1.96 26.59
CA VAL A 221 -3.35 1.97 25.17
C VAL A 221 -3.59 0.55 24.65
N MET A 222 -2.70 -0.40 24.99
CA MET A 222 -2.81 -1.79 24.56
C MET A 222 -3.97 -2.56 25.20
N GLN A 223 -4.57 -2.06 26.29
CA GLN A 223 -5.80 -2.62 26.85
C GLN A 223 -7.05 -2.14 26.11
N MET A 224 -6.95 -1.06 25.32
CA MET A 224 -8.06 -0.47 24.57
C MET A 224 -8.21 -1.05 23.16
N THR A 225 -7.20 -1.77 22.66
CA THR A 225 -7.17 -2.29 21.29
C THR A 225 -6.56 -3.68 21.21
N ASP A 226 -7.01 -4.47 20.24
CA ASP A 226 -6.43 -5.74 19.84
C ASP A 226 -5.32 -5.60 18.78
N ILE A 227 -5.04 -4.37 18.33
CA ILE A 227 -3.98 -4.06 17.37
C ILE A 227 -2.62 -4.28 18.02
N PHE A 228 -1.73 -5.01 17.33
CA PHE A 228 -0.35 -5.20 17.80
C PHE A 228 0.39 -3.88 18.06
N GLU A 229 1.18 -3.84 19.13
CA GLU A 229 2.00 -2.70 19.56
C GLU A 229 2.77 -2.06 18.41
N GLY A 230 3.49 -2.87 17.63
CA GLY A 230 4.28 -2.37 16.49
C GLY A 230 3.45 -1.68 15.41
N SER A 231 2.17 -2.05 15.23
CA SER A 231 1.25 -1.40 14.31
C SER A 231 0.74 -0.07 14.85
N VAL A 232 0.44 0.03 16.15
CA VAL A 232 0.08 1.29 16.82
C VAL A 232 1.23 2.29 16.70
N ILE A 233 2.46 1.86 16.99
CA ILE A 233 3.64 2.72 16.94
C ILE A 233 3.95 3.22 15.53
N LYS A 234 3.93 2.33 14.53
CA LYS A 234 4.10 2.74 13.12
C LYS A 234 3.03 3.74 12.69
N SER A 235 1.79 3.53 13.12
CA SER A 235 0.68 4.42 12.80
C SER A 235 0.86 5.78 13.49
N SER A 236 1.31 5.82 14.75
CA SER A 236 1.61 7.06 15.48
C SER A 236 2.75 7.86 14.84
N ARG A 237 3.82 7.20 14.38
CA ARG A 237 4.92 7.88 13.67
C ARG A 237 4.46 8.45 12.33
N ARG A 238 3.68 7.68 11.58
CA ARG A 238 3.09 8.16 10.32
C ARG A 238 2.11 9.31 10.57
N LEU A 239 1.43 9.32 11.72
CA LEU A 239 0.58 10.41 12.14
C LEU A 239 1.36 11.67 12.49
N ASP A 240 2.51 11.54 13.14
CA ASP A 240 3.42 12.67 13.33
C ASP A 240 3.82 13.28 11.98
N ASP A 241 4.23 12.46 11.01
CA ASP A 241 4.57 12.94 9.65
C ASP A 241 3.38 13.63 8.96
N PHE A 242 2.18 13.06 9.07
CA PHE A 242 0.96 13.63 8.51
C PHE A 242 0.59 14.97 9.14
N LEU A 243 0.62 15.07 10.47
CA LEU A 243 0.34 16.32 11.19
C LEU A 243 1.37 17.40 10.83
N ASN A 244 2.63 17.03 10.62
CA ASN A 244 3.66 17.95 10.14
C ASN A 244 3.39 18.43 8.70
N GLN A 245 2.83 17.58 7.82
CA GLN A 245 2.37 18.02 6.49
C GLN A 245 1.20 19.01 6.58
N LEU A 246 0.21 18.72 7.45
CA LEU A 246 -0.94 19.61 7.64
C LEU A 246 -0.55 20.97 8.21
N ARG A 247 0.48 21.01 9.07
CA ARG A 247 1.05 22.24 9.62
C ARG A 247 1.51 23.22 8.52
N GLU A 248 2.13 22.72 7.46
CA GLU A 248 2.61 23.53 6.33
C GLU A 248 1.44 24.06 5.46
N VAL A 249 0.27 23.45 5.55
CA VAL A 249 -0.93 23.86 4.82
C VAL A 249 -1.69 24.97 5.55
N SER A 250 -1.98 24.80 6.85
CA SER A 250 -2.76 25.75 7.66
C SER A 250 -2.70 25.39 9.15
N MET A 251 -3.18 26.26 10.04
CA MET A 251 -3.32 26.01 11.50
C MET A 251 -2.04 25.50 12.17
N GLU A 252 -0.90 26.12 11.82
CA GLU A 252 0.45 25.71 12.22
C GLU A 252 0.57 25.36 13.71
N SER A 253 0.20 26.29 14.60
CA SER A 253 0.31 26.07 16.05
C SER A 253 -0.53 24.89 16.55
N LYS A 254 -1.70 24.63 15.95
CA LYS A 254 -2.60 23.57 16.39
C LYS A 254 -2.10 22.18 15.96
N PHE A 255 -1.69 22.03 14.71
CA PHE A 255 -1.10 20.77 14.24
C PHE A 255 0.28 20.51 14.84
N ALA A 256 1.07 21.55 15.14
CA ALA A 256 2.31 21.41 15.88
C ALA A 256 2.07 20.87 17.30
N ALA A 257 1.10 21.42 18.03
CA ALA A 257 0.75 20.91 19.36
C ALA A 257 0.21 19.47 19.31
N ALA A 258 -0.55 19.12 18.27
CA ALA A 258 -1.05 17.77 18.06
C ALA A 258 0.12 16.79 17.82
N SER A 259 1.06 17.17 16.94
CA SER A 259 2.29 16.42 16.67
C SER A 259 3.15 16.25 17.93
N GLU A 260 3.35 17.33 18.70
CA GLU A 260 4.11 17.30 19.95
C GLU A 260 3.46 16.41 21.01
N SER A 261 2.13 16.34 21.07
CA SER A 261 1.43 15.46 22.00
C SER A 261 1.58 13.96 21.69
N LEU A 262 1.96 13.61 20.46
CA LEU A 262 2.33 12.24 20.08
C LEU A 262 3.81 11.95 20.34
N ARG A 263 4.56 13.00 20.67
CA ARG A 263 5.97 12.97 21.05
C ARG A 263 6.16 13.07 22.56
#